data_AF-A0A1J5QQ75-F1
#
_entry.id   AF-A0A1J5QQ75-F1
#
_cell.length_a   1.000
_cell.length_b   1.000
_cell.length_c   1.000
_cell.angle_alpha   90.00
_cell.angle_beta   90.00
_cell.angle_gamma   90.00
#
_symmetry.space_group_name_H-M   'P 1'
#
loop_
_entity.id
_entity.type
_entity.pdbx_description
1 polymer ?
#
loop_
_entity_poly.entity_id
_entity_poly.type
_entity_poly.pdbx_seq_one_letter_code
_entity_poly.pdbx_strand_id
1 'polypeptide(L)'
;MADVVDAVTATPGMSRAAAARALHCRRSVALELVDLALAADLIHEDESTVAIRGRARRTVTGLYPGPAERALFAEPTLSGKQLRATRERAAVPPGILARHLHVSPAQLRRWETGAQVLPARMHHLVTDALEAAQDEIAQAALRPAKARKPRPAPERSNRRNDAQRLARLLRKISEQPGRSRWDLVSTRTIDRRLLEDALTSGQVHEEHTWTPRSRQPSIGVFPGPEPSPTLPAVLVADLAAARAAAGWSQDAIALRLGIARTTWARWEREFDVIPGWASATAAAALTDALAARRDDRAAMVRAAQEQPGLSRKALLAELRYTRWSIRLTRDLEEAIAAGELHERHADQRGQRTGVYPGPEPLGVLDPSELRRLRDRKGIKQRDLAAAIGTHVQAIRDWEGGHRPLSIDSQRRLLDYLEPLPDATALLRERVHDVIRERPRNHHQLELLNLGSRADLDAALSALVNAGEIHIGRIGAGQVDWRGRTTRGRVSYIDGPDEA
;
A
#
# COMPACT_ATOMS: atom_id res chain seq x y z
N MET A 1 36.20 -30.29 23.16
CA MET A 1 34.77 -30.66 23.09
C MET A 1 34.28 -31.18 24.43
N ALA A 2 34.92 -32.16 25.08
CA ALA A 2 34.55 -32.61 26.44
C ALA A 2 34.44 -31.44 27.44
N ASP A 3 35.45 -30.56 27.49
CA ASP A 3 35.43 -29.36 28.35
C ASP A 3 34.25 -28.40 28.07
N VAL A 4 33.75 -28.37 26.83
CA VAL A 4 32.55 -27.58 26.47
C VAL A 4 31.31 -28.20 27.09
N VAL A 5 31.18 -29.52 26.96
CA VAL A 5 30.06 -30.30 27.51
C VAL A 5 30.06 -30.19 29.03
N ASP A 6 31.23 -30.31 29.68
CA ASP A 6 31.37 -30.18 31.13
C ASP A 6 30.98 -28.77 31.61
N ALA A 7 31.44 -27.72 30.90
CA ALA A 7 31.06 -26.34 31.23
C ALA A 7 29.54 -26.11 31.10
N VAL A 8 28.92 -26.57 30.00
CA VAL A 8 27.47 -26.44 29.78
C VAL A 8 26.67 -27.29 30.78
N THR A 9 27.17 -28.47 31.15
CA THR A 9 26.56 -29.33 32.18
C THR A 9 26.63 -28.69 33.56
N ALA A 10 27.75 -28.04 33.89
CA ALA A 10 27.92 -27.34 35.15
C ALA A 10 27.05 -26.06 35.26
N THR A 11 26.70 -25.42 34.14
CA THR A 11 25.79 -24.24 34.15
C THR A 11 24.90 -24.21 32.90
N PRO A 12 23.79 -24.99 32.90
CA PRO A 12 22.84 -25.01 31.81
C PRO A 12 22.20 -23.63 31.56
N GLY A 13 21.96 -23.30 30.29
CA GLY A 13 21.39 -22.01 29.86
C GLY A 13 22.43 -20.91 29.66
N MET A 14 23.73 -21.20 29.75
CA MET A 14 24.78 -20.22 29.46
C MET A 14 24.83 -19.86 27.97
N SER A 15 25.23 -18.63 27.64
CA SER A 15 25.38 -18.23 26.22
C SER A 15 26.64 -18.84 25.59
N ARG A 16 26.70 -18.92 24.26
CA ARG A 16 27.93 -19.29 23.52
C ARG A 16 29.17 -18.53 23.99
N ALA A 17 29.03 -17.23 24.24
CA ALA A 17 30.12 -16.39 24.73
C ALA A 17 30.51 -16.67 26.19
N ALA A 18 29.59 -17.18 27.01
CA ALA A 18 29.90 -17.64 28.35
C ALA A 18 30.61 -19.00 28.32
N ALA A 19 30.12 -19.95 27.52
CA ALA A 19 30.77 -21.24 27.29
C ALA A 19 32.21 -21.05 26.75
N ALA A 20 32.38 -20.20 25.74
CA ALA A 20 33.70 -19.90 25.17
C ALA A 20 34.68 -19.28 26.19
N ARG A 21 34.19 -18.49 27.16
CA ARG A 21 35.02 -17.91 28.22
C ARG A 21 35.47 -18.94 29.26
N ALA A 22 34.71 -20.02 29.45
CA ALA A 22 35.05 -21.08 30.39
C ALA A 22 36.22 -21.97 29.90
N LEU A 23 36.53 -21.99 28.60
CA LEU A 23 37.50 -22.91 27.99
C LEU A 23 38.98 -22.46 28.08
N HIS A 24 39.28 -21.36 28.78
CA HIS A 24 40.63 -20.81 28.99
C HIS A 24 41.55 -20.76 27.74
N CYS A 25 40.99 -20.67 26.54
CA CYS A 25 41.72 -20.64 25.27
C CYS A 25 41.34 -19.42 24.42
N ARG A 26 41.94 -19.28 23.23
CA ARG A 26 41.62 -18.17 22.32
C ARG A 26 40.14 -18.21 21.93
N ARG A 27 39.46 -17.06 21.99
CA ARG A 27 38.02 -16.95 21.76
C ARG A 27 37.54 -17.56 20.44
N SER A 28 38.32 -17.47 19.36
CA SER A 28 37.97 -18.07 18.06
C SER A 28 37.91 -19.60 18.14
N VAL A 29 38.93 -20.22 18.74
CA VAL A 29 39.02 -21.67 18.96
C VAL A 29 37.90 -22.14 19.91
N ALA A 30 37.64 -21.36 20.95
CA ALA A 30 36.59 -21.66 21.92
C ALA A 30 35.19 -21.69 21.29
N LEU A 31 34.89 -20.75 20.38
CA LEU A 31 33.61 -20.73 19.66
C LEU A 31 33.50 -21.87 18.64
N GLU A 32 34.59 -22.19 17.93
CA GLU A 32 34.64 -23.32 17.01
C GLU A 32 34.37 -24.65 17.74
N LEU A 33 34.92 -24.83 18.95
CA LEU A 33 34.64 -26.00 19.79
C LEU A 33 33.17 -26.08 20.26
N VAL A 34 32.52 -24.94 20.49
CA VAL A 34 31.08 -24.87 20.80
C VAL A 34 30.26 -25.27 19.58
N ASP A 35 30.62 -24.77 18.40
CA ASP A 35 29.94 -25.09 17.14
C ASP A 35 30.11 -26.57 16.78
N LEU A 36 31.29 -27.16 17.00
CA LEU A 36 31.53 -28.59 16.85
C LEU A 36 30.71 -29.43 17.85
N ALA A 37 30.59 -28.99 19.10
CA ALA A 37 29.79 -29.68 20.11
C ALA A 37 28.29 -29.64 19.79
N LEU A 38 27.80 -28.52 19.22
CA LEU A 38 26.45 -28.41 18.69
C LEU A 38 26.23 -29.32 17.47
N ALA A 39 27.18 -29.34 16.54
CA ALA A 39 27.10 -30.19 15.34
C ALA A 39 27.15 -31.70 15.66
N ALA A 40 27.77 -32.07 16.78
CA ALA A 40 27.84 -33.44 17.26
C ALA A 40 26.67 -33.83 18.19
N ASP A 41 25.65 -32.98 18.34
CA ASP A 41 24.50 -33.18 19.24
C ASP A 41 24.89 -33.48 20.71
N LEU A 42 26.06 -33.01 21.15
CA LEU A 42 26.51 -33.15 22.55
C LEU A 42 25.93 -32.06 23.45
N ILE A 43 25.52 -30.94 22.85
CA ILE A 43 24.82 -29.81 23.46
C ILE A 43 23.80 -29.29 22.45
N HIS A 44 22.81 -28.53 22.90
CA HIS A 44 21.84 -27.86 22.03
C HIS A 44 21.54 -26.43 22.49
N GLU A 45 20.95 -25.65 21.60
CA GLU A 45 20.43 -24.31 21.89
C GLU A 45 18.94 -24.35 22.17
N ASP A 46 18.51 -23.68 23.25
CA ASP A 46 17.10 -23.45 23.53
C ASP A 46 16.82 -21.99 23.89
N GLU A 47 15.64 -21.51 23.48
CA GLU A 47 15.18 -20.15 23.74
C GLU A 47 14.50 -20.08 25.11
N SER A 48 15.26 -19.70 26.13
CA SER A 48 14.71 -19.49 27.46
C SER A 48 14.27 -18.03 27.65
N THR A 49 13.08 -17.84 28.21
CA THR A 49 12.59 -16.50 28.57
C THR A 49 13.04 -16.18 29.99
N VAL A 50 14.12 -15.41 30.13
CA VAL A 50 14.64 -15.04 31.46
C VAL A 50 13.98 -13.73 31.92
N ALA A 51 13.41 -13.75 33.12
CA ALA A 51 12.91 -12.54 33.77
C ALA A 51 14.10 -11.74 34.35
N ILE A 52 14.49 -10.66 33.68
CA ILE A 52 15.49 -9.73 34.20
C ILE A 52 14.81 -8.79 35.18
N ARG A 53 15.27 -8.75 36.44
CA ARG A 53 14.70 -7.91 37.50
C ARG A 53 14.61 -6.44 37.03
N GLY A 54 13.40 -5.92 36.92
CA GLY A 54 13.13 -4.53 36.53
C GLY A 54 13.08 -4.22 35.02
N ARG A 55 13.13 -5.22 34.13
CA ARG A 55 13.00 -5.01 32.66
C ARG A 55 11.99 -5.98 32.03
N ALA A 56 11.51 -5.62 30.85
CA ALA A 56 10.71 -6.51 30.02
C ALA A 56 11.43 -7.85 29.81
N ARG A 57 10.67 -8.95 29.79
CA ARG A 57 11.20 -10.30 29.52
C ARG A 57 11.97 -10.28 28.20
N ARG A 58 13.21 -10.77 28.22
CA ARG A 58 14.01 -10.98 27.01
C ARG A 58 14.13 -12.49 26.77
N THR A 59 13.87 -12.90 25.54
CA THR A 59 14.23 -14.24 25.07
C THR A 59 15.75 -14.27 24.90
N VAL A 60 16.40 -15.26 25.51
CA VAL A 60 17.84 -15.47 25.41
C VAL A 60 18.08 -16.91 25.00
N THR A 61 18.91 -17.11 23.99
CA THR A 61 19.37 -18.43 23.56
C THR A 61 20.45 -18.92 24.51
N GLY A 62 20.18 -20.01 25.22
CA GLY A 62 21.10 -20.68 26.14
C GLY A 62 21.52 -22.06 25.61
N LEU A 63 22.71 -22.51 26.01
CA LEU A 63 23.24 -23.84 25.71
C LEU A 63 22.86 -24.83 26.81
N TYR A 64 22.45 -26.04 26.44
CA TYR A 64 22.05 -27.12 27.34
C TYR A 64 22.75 -28.43 26.95
N PRO A 65 23.06 -29.32 27.92
CA PRO A 65 23.75 -30.58 27.63
C PRO A 65 22.83 -31.60 26.95
N GLY A 66 23.41 -32.43 26.10
CA GLY A 66 22.73 -33.51 25.38
C GLY A 66 22.07 -33.06 24.06
N PRO A 67 21.55 -34.02 23.27
CA PRO A 67 20.83 -33.73 22.05
C PRO A 67 19.59 -32.89 22.37
N ALA A 68 19.17 -32.04 21.44
CA ALA A 68 17.95 -31.26 21.61
C ALA A 68 16.76 -32.21 21.86
N GLU A 69 16.01 -32.00 22.96
CA GLU A 69 14.79 -32.78 23.26
C GLU A 69 13.80 -32.80 22.07
N ARG A 70 13.90 -31.82 21.17
CA ARG A 70 13.12 -31.74 19.92
C ARG A 70 13.30 -32.95 18.99
N ALA A 71 14.43 -33.67 19.03
CA ALA A 71 14.66 -34.79 18.13
C ALA A 71 14.02 -36.12 18.61
N LEU A 72 13.78 -36.27 19.92
CA LEU A 72 13.27 -37.53 20.49
C LEU A 72 11.74 -37.57 20.67
N PHE A 73 11.07 -36.42 20.56
CA PHE A 73 9.60 -36.31 20.73
C PHE A 73 8.94 -35.57 19.55
N ALA A 74 9.23 -36.00 18.32
CA ALA A 74 8.47 -35.59 17.14
C ALA A 74 7.06 -36.20 17.10
N GLU A 75 6.39 -36.32 18.24
CA GLU A 75 4.95 -36.57 18.25
C GLU A 75 4.24 -35.31 17.71
N PRO A 76 3.19 -35.47 16.90
CA PRO A 76 2.46 -34.35 16.34
C PRO A 76 1.95 -33.46 17.47
N THR A 77 2.52 -32.26 17.58
CA THR A 77 2.11 -31.30 18.60
C THR A 77 0.68 -30.87 18.34
N LEU A 78 -0.22 -31.07 19.30
CA LEU A 78 -1.62 -30.66 19.21
C LEU A 78 -1.68 -29.13 19.12
N SER A 79 -1.90 -28.59 17.92
CA SER A 79 -2.00 -27.14 17.74
C SER A 79 -3.19 -26.57 18.50
N GLY A 80 -3.16 -25.28 18.84
CA GLY A 80 -4.28 -24.60 19.51
C GLY A 80 -5.61 -24.75 18.77
N LYS A 81 -5.57 -24.72 17.43
CA LYS A 81 -6.75 -24.97 16.59
C LYS A 81 -7.26 -26.41 16.73
N GLN A 82 -6.37 -27.40 16.75
CA GLN A 82 -6.75 -28.80 16.98
C GLN A 82 -7.32 -29.00 18.38
N LEU A 83 -6.71 -28.44 19.42
CA LEU A 83 -7.23 -28.47 20.80
C LEU A 83 -8.67 -27.96 20.87
N ARG A 84 -8.92 -26.78 20.27
CA ARG A 84 -10.27 -26.20 20.22
C ARG A 84 -11.25 -27.08 19.47
N ALA A 85 -10.85 -27.59 18.30
CA ALA A 85 -11.70 -28.44 17.48
C ALA A 85 -12.05 -29.77 18.19
N THR A 86 -11.08 -30.38 18.86
CA THR A 86 -11.29 -31.62 19.64
C THR A 86 -12.24 -31.36 20.81
N ARG A 87 -12.07 -30.25 21.54
CA ARG A 87 -12.99 -29.85 22.62
C ARG A 87 -14.42 -29.61 22.12
N GLU A 88 -14.58 -28.85 21.04
CA GLU A 88 -15.88 -28.54 20.46
C GLU A 88 -16.59 -29.81 19.95
N ARG A 89 -15.86 -30.72 19.32
CA ARG A 89 -16.39 -32.03 18.90
C ARG A 89 -16.84 -32.89 20.07
N ALA A 90 -16.16 -32.79 21.22
CA ALA A 90 -16.55 -33.46 22.46
C ALA A 90 -17.73 -32.78 23.20
N ALA A 91 -18.25 -31.65 22.69
CA ALA A 91 -19.28 -30.83 23.33
C ALA A 91 -18.90 -30.36 24.75
N VAL A 92 -17.61 -30.23 25.05
CA VAL A 92 -17.12 -29.81 26.36
C VAL A 92 -16.99 -28.28 26.44
N PRO A 93 -17.66 -27.60 27.39
CA PRO A 93 -17.46 -26.18 27.63
C PRO A 93 -16.02 -25.90 28.10
N PRO A 94 -15.39 -24.78 27.68
CA PRO A 94 -14.01 -24.47 28.02
C PRO A 94 -13.76 -24.37 29.53
N GLY A 95 -14.75 -23.94 30.32
CA GLY A 95 -14.63 -23.90 31.78
C GLY A 95 -14.52 -25.29 32.42
N ILE A 96 -15.18 -26.30 31.86
CA ILE A 96 -15.13 -27.68 32.36
C ILE A 96 -13.78 -28.31 32.02
N LEU A 97 -13.33 -28.21 30.76
CA LEU A 97 -12.02 -28.74 30.35
C LEU A 97 -10.87 -28.09 31.13
N ALA A 98 -10.90 -26.76 31.33
CA ALA A 98 -9.87 -26.05 32.09
C ALA A 98 -9.74 -26.56 33.53
N ARG A 99 -10.88 -26.89 34.17
CA ARG A 99 -10.89 -27.47 35.52
C ARG A 99 -10.28 -28.87 35.57
N HIS A 100 -10.60 -29.74 34.62
CA HIS A 100 -10.01 -31.09 34.53
C HIS A 100 -8.51 -31.05 34.19
N LEU A 101 -8.06 -30.03 33.44
CA LEU A 101 -6.64 -29.77 33.19
C LEU A 101 -5.92 -29.03 34.32
N HIS A 102 -6.61 -28.68 35.42
CA HIS A 102 -6.09 -27.85 36.51
C HIS A 102 -5.45 -26.52 36.05
N VAL A 103 -6.03 -25.90 35.02
CA VAL A 103 -5.58 -24.60 34.50
C VAL A 103 -6.70 -23.56 34.57
N SER A 104 -6.33 -22.27 34.53
CA SER A 104 -7.33 -21.22 34.43
C SER A 104 -8.02 -21.23 33.06
N PRO A 105 -9.30 -20.83 32.95
CA PRO A 105 -9.97 -20.69 31.65
C PRO A 105 -9.24 -19.74 30.69
N ALA A 106 -8.55 -18.72 31.22
CA ALA A 106 -7.72 -17.81 30.43
C ALA A 106 -6.48 -18.51 29.85
N GLN A 107 -5.87 -19.43 30.59
CA GLN A 107 -4.73 -20.23 30.13
C GLN A 107 -5.15 -21.18 29.00
N LEU A 108 -6.26 -21.90 29.16
CA LEU A 108 -6.82 -22.74 28.09
C LEU A 108 -7.12 -21.91 26.84
N ARG A 109 -7.72 -20.72 27.00
CA ARG A 109 -7.99 -19.81 25.87
C ARG A 109 -6.71 -19.40 25.13
N ARG A 110 -5.62 -19.13 25.85
CA ARG A 110 -4.31 -18.79 25.23
C ARG A 110 -3.75 -19.96 24.43
N TRP A 111 -3.91 -21.19 24.92
CA TRP A 111 -3.56 -22.39 24.17
C TRP A 111 -4.41 -22.54 22.91
N GLU A 112 -5.75 -22.44 23.02
CA GLU A 112 -6.67 -22.57 21.88
C GLU A 112 -6.46 -21.50 20.80
N THR A 113 -6.12 -20.27 21.18
CA THR A 113 -5.83 -19.20 20.19
C THR A 113 -4.42 -19.25 19.62
N GLY A 114 -3.56 -20.16 20.10
CA GLY A 114 -2.14 -20.20 19.74
C GLY A 114 -1.31 -19.04 20.30
N ALA A 115 -1.85 -18.30 21.27
CA ALA A 115 -1.11 -17.23 21.97
C ALA A 115 -0.04 -17.81 22.93
N GLN A 116 -0.18 -19.08 23.30
CA GLN A 116 0.83 -19.86 23.99
C GLN A 116 0.79 -21.30 23.46
N VAL A 117 1.95 -21.93 23.28
CA VAL A 117 2.03 -23.33 22.86
C VAL A 117 1.59 -24.23 24.02
N LEU A 118 0.78 -25.26 23.73
CA LEU A 118 0.43 -26.30 24.69
C LEU A 118 1.71 -27.10 25.00
N PRO A 119 2.16 -27.20 26.26
CA PRO A 119 3.35 -28.00 26.58
C PRO A 119 3.16 -29.47 26.18
N ALA A 120 4.17 -30.10 25.59
CA ALA A 120 4.07 -31.49 25.10
C ALA A 120 3.58 -32.47 26.18
N ARG A 121 4.05 -32.31 27.43
CA ARG A 121 3.59 -33.09 28.58
C ARG A 121 2.09 -32.97 28.91
N MET A 122 1.38 -32.00 28.35
CA MET A 122 -0.07 -31.84 28.54
C MET A 122 -0.88 -32.57 27.47
N HIS A 123 -0.26 -33.10 26.39
CA HIS A 123 -1.03 -33.66 25.27
C HIS A 123 -1.84 -34.89 25.69
N HIS A 124 -1.24 -35.83 26.43
CA HIS A 124 -1.98 -37.00 26.95
C HIS A 124 -3.05 -36.57 27.96
N LEU A 125 -2.73 -35.61 28.84
CA LEU A 125 -3.68 -35.07 29.82
C LEU A 125 -4.91 -34.41 29.18
N VAL A 126 -4.79 -33.87 27.96
CA VAL A 126 -5.94 -33.31 27.22
C VAL A 126 -6.93 -34.39 26.84
N THR A 127 -6.46 -35.55 26.39
CA THR A 127 -7.34 -36.68 26.03
C THR A 127 -8.08 -37.17 27.27
N ASP A 128 -7.36 -37.46 28.35
CA ASP A 128 -7.94 -37.94 29.62
C ASP A 128 -8.93 -36.92 30.21
N ALA A 129 -8.59 -35.63 30.18
CA ALA A 129 -9.45 -34.55 30.67
C ALA A 129 -10.71 -34.35 29.83
N LEU A 130 -10.67 -34.65 28.53
CA LEU A 130 -11.84 -34.58 27.66
C LEU A 130 -12.83 -35.69 27.97
N GLU A 131 -12.35 -36.92 28.16
CA GLU A 131 -13.18 -38.07 28.55
C GLU A 131 -13.84 -37.81 29.91
N ALA A 132 -13.07 -37.40 30.92
CA ALA A 132 -13.60 -37.07 32.25
C ALA A 132 -14.63 -35.91 32.21
N ALA A 133 -14.42 -34.92 31.34
CA ALA A 133 -15.36 -33.82 31.16
C ALA A 133 -16.67 -34.26 30.50
N GLN A 134 -16.62 -35.19 29.54
CA GLN A 134 -17.81 -35.75 28.90
C GLN A 134 -18.63 -36.57 29.90
N ASP A 135 -17.97 -37.38 30.73
CA ASP A 135 -18.63 -38.13 31.81
C ASP A 135 -19.31 -37.20 32.81
N GLU A 136 -18.67 -36.09 33.19
CA GLU A 136 -19.28 -35.10 34.07
C GLU A 136 -20.55 -34.47 33.44
N ILE A 137 -20.50 -34.14 32.16
CA ILE A 137 -21.65 -33.58 31.43
C ILE A 137 -22.79 -34.61 31.33
N ALA A 138 -22.46 -35.87 31.03
CA ALA A 138 -23.43 -36.96 30.98
C ALA A 138 -24.09 -37.19 32.35
N GLN A 139 -23.32 -37.21 33.43
CA GLN A 139 -23.87 -37.32 34.79
C GLN A 139 -24.69 -36.09 35.20
N ALA A 140 -24.29 -34.88 34.80
CA ALA A 140 -25.05 -33.67 35.07
C ALA A 140 -26.41 -33.69 34.35
N ALA A 141 -26.49 -34.27 33.15
CA ALA A 141 -27.73 -34.43 32.39
C ALA A 141 -28.70 -35.43 33.04
N LEU A 142 -28.18 -36.46 33.73
CA LEU A 142 -29.00 -37.45 34.47
C LEU A 142 -29.55 -36.91 35.80
N ARG A 143 -29.00 -35.80 36.34
CA ARG A 143 -29.50 -35.21 37.58
C ARG A 143 -30.84 -34.52 37.32
N PRO A 144 -31.93 -34.88 38.01
CA PRO A 144 -33.22 -34.22 37.85
C PRO A 144 -33.03 -32.73 38.12
N ALA A 145 -33.46 -31.89 37.17
CA ALA A 145 -33.33 -30.44 37.26
C ALA A 145 -33.99 -29.97 38.57
N LYS A 146 -33.17 -29.68 39.58
CA LYS A 146 -33.62 -29.17 40.87
C LYS A 146 -34.43 -27.92 40.57
N ALA A 147 -35.75 -27.97 40.80
CA ALA A 147 -36.69 -26.92 40.43
C ALA A 147 -36.15 -25.57 40.89
N ARG A 148 -35.61 -24.78 39.94
CA ARG A 148 -35.16 -23.43 40.21
C ARG A 148 -36.40 -22.66 40.63
N LYS A 149 -36.47 -22.28 41.92
CA LYS A 149 -37.53 -21.40 42.42
C LYS A 149 -37.66 -20.23 41.43
N PRO A 150 -38.85 -19.98 40.86
CA PRO A 150 -39.03 -18.90 39.90
C PRO A 150 -38.57 -17.61 40.56
N ARG A 151 -37.62 -16.93 39.90
CA ARG A 151 -37.13 -15.64 40.36
C ARG A 151 -38.33 -14.68 40.35
N PRO A 152 -38.72 -14.07 41.48
CA PRO A 152 -39.89 -13.21 41.53
C PRO A 152 -39.75 -12.10 40.48
N ALA A 153 -40.84 -11.88 39.72
CA ALA A 153 -40.88 -10.85 38.70
C ALA A 153 -40.51 -9.48 39.33
N PRO A 154 -39.64 -8.68 38.70
CA PRO A 154 -39.21 -7.41 39.28
C PRO A 154 -40.42 -6.48 39.43
N GLU A 155 -40.76 -6.16 40.69
CA GLU A 155 -41.89 -5.32 41.08
C GLU A 155 -41.84 -3.91 40.48
N ARG A 156 -43.03 -3.31 40.31
CA ARG A 156 -43.28 -1.96 39.77
C ARG A 156 -42.52 -0.82 40.48
N SER A 157 -41.97 -1.04 41.69
CA SER A 157 -41.22 -0.05 42.47
C SER A 157 -39.91 0.40 41.79
N ASN A 158 -39.34 -0.40 40.89
CA ASN A 158 -38.09 -0.04 40.20
C ASN A 158 -38.25 0.92 39.03
N ARG A 159 -39.44 1.04 38.40
CA ARG A 159 -39.59 1.87 37.19
C ARG A 159 -39.34 3.37 37.42
N ARG A 160 -39.77 3.90 38.57
CA ARG A 160 -39.56 5.31 38.92
C ARG A 160 -38.08 5.62 39.20
N ASN A 161 -37.38 4.68 39.83
CA ASN A 161 -35.94 4.77 40.06
C ASN A 161 -35.15 4.65 38.74
N ASP A 162 -35.60 3.80 37.82
CA ASP A 162 -34.98 3.61 36.51
C ASP A 162 -35.07 4.88 35.65
N ALA A 163 -36.21 5.57 35.64
CA ALA A 163 -36.37 6.85 34.92
C ALA A 163 -35.42 7.94 35.45
N GLN A 164 -35.29 8.08 36.77
CA GLN A 164 -34.35 9.04 37.38
C GLN A 164 -32.89 8.68 37.11
N ARG A 165 -32.55 7.39 37.11
CA ARG A 165 -31.20 6.91 36.77
C ARG A 165 -30.87 7.14 35.31
N LEU A 166 -31.82 6.87 34.40
CA LEU A 166 -31.67 7.14 32.97
C LEU A 166 -31.43 8.64 32.73
N ALA A 167 -32.22 9.53 33.32
CA ALA A 167 -32.02 10.98 33.21
C ALA A 167 -30.62 11.41 33.70
N ARG A 168 -30.12 10.81 34.80
CA ARG A 168 -28.79 11.08 35.33
C ARG A 168 -27.68 10.56 34.41
N LEU A 169 -27.87 9.41 33.79
CA LEU A 169 -26.97 8.82 32.81
C LEU A 169 -26.89 9.68 31.54
N LEU A 170 -28.04 10.07 30.97
CA LEU A 170 -28.12 10.92 29.78
C LEU A 170 -27.45 12.28 30.03
N ARG A 171 -27.69 12.89 31.20
CA ARG A 171 -26.99 14.13 31.58
C ARG A 171 -25.48 13.95 31.63
N LYS A 172 -24.97 12.86 32.22
CA LYS A 172 -23.53 12.56 32.28
C LYS A 172 -22.93 12.35 30.89
N ILE A 173 -23.66 11.72 29.96
CA ILE A 173 -23.23 11.54 28.57
C ILE A 173 -23.22 12.89 27.83
N SER A 174 -24.22 13.74 28.06
CA SER A 174 -24.29 15.08 27.46
C SER A 174 -23.20 16.03 27.99
N GLU A 175 -22.86 15.94 29.27
CA GLU A 175 -21.77 16.74 29.88
C GLU A 175 -20.38 16.28 29.42
N GLN A 176 -20.24 14.99 29.07
CA GLN A 176 -18.95 14.37 28.73
C GLN A 176 -19.12 13.35 27.57
N PRO A 177 -19.41 13.83 26.35
CA PRO A 177 -19.57 12.97 25.18
C PRO A 177 -18.29 12.20 24.88
N GLY A 178 -18.42 10.97 24.36
CA GLY A 178 -17.29 10.12 23.98
C GLY A 178 -16.68 9.30 25.13
N ARG A 179 -17.31 9.27 26.31
CA ARG A 179 -16.89 8.30 27.35
C ARG A 179 -17.16 6.88 26.92
N SER A 180 -16.23 5.98 27.26
CA SER A 180 -16.40 4.56 26.96
C SER A 180 -17.57 3.98 27.74
N ARG A 181 -18.19 2.93 27.18
CA ARG A 181 -19.24 2.15 27.86
C ARG A 181 -18.80 1.68 29.25
N TRP A 182 -17.54 1.29 29.40
CA TRP A 182 -16.98 0.87 30.69
C TRP A 182 -16.89 2.01 31.72
N ASP A 183 -16.52 3.22 31.29
CA ASP A 183 -16.43 4.40 32.18
C ASP A 183 -17.81 4.93 32.61
N LEU A 184 -18.83 4.65 31.81
CA LEU A 184 -20.22 5.01 32.12
C LEU A 184 -20.88 3.98 33.05
N VAL A 185 -20.58 2.69 32.87
CA VAL A 185 -21.26 1.56 33.52
C VAL A 185 -20.51 1.03 34.76
N SER A 186 -19.40 1.66 35.17
CA SER A 186 -18.52 1.10 36.20
C SER A 186 -19.27 0.75 37.50
N THR A 187 -19.49 -0.56 37.70
CA THR A 187 -19.84 -1.33 38.90
C THR A 187 -21.30 -1.70 39.21
N ARG A 188 -22.32 -1.27 38.46
CA ARG A 188 -23.71 -1.72 38.71
C ARG A 188 -24.43 -2.22 37.45
N THR A 189 -24.94 -3.45 37.50
CA THR A 189 -25.67 -4.11 36.40
C THR A 189 -26.86 -3.29 35.88
N ILE A 190 -27.45 -2.46 36.74
CA ILE A 190 -28.63 -1.64 36.40
C ILE A 190 -28.27 -0.53 35.40
N ASP A 191 -27.09 0.07 35.50
CA ASP A 191 -26.68 1.15 34.58
C ASP A 191 -26.36 0.62 33.17
N ARG A 192 -25.97 -0.66 33.05
CA ARG A 192 -25.77 -1.33 31.76
C ARG A 192 -27.08 -1.45 30.98
N ARG A 193 -28.14 -1.93 31.65
CA ARG A 193 -29.45 -2.11 31.02
C ARG A 193 -30.02 -0.77 30.56
N LEU A 194 -29.96 0.26 31.41
CA LEU A 194 -30.47 1.59 31.05
C LEU A 194 -29.71 2.20 29.87
N LEU A 195 -28.41 1.95 29.76
CA LEU A 195 -27.64 2.35 28.59
C LEU A 195 -28.07 1.59 27.32
N GLU A 196 -28.33 0.28 27.42
CA GLU A 196 -28.86 -0.52 26.30
C GLU A 196 -30.24 -0.03 25.85
N ASP A 197 -31.13 0.28 26.79
CA ASP A 197 -32.45 0.86 26.51
C ASP A 197 -32.32 2.25 25.84
N ALA A 198 -31.37 3.08 26.29
CA ALA A 198 -31.08 4.39 25.70
C ALA A 198 -30.52 4.30 24.27
N LEU A 199 -29.63 3.34 24.01
CA LEU A 199 -29.10 3.06 22.67
C LEU A 199 -30.22 2.57 21.74
N THR A 200 -31.04 1.64 22.22
CA THR A 200 -32.15 1.06 21.43
C THR A 200 -33.21 2.11 21.08
N SER A 201 -33.45 3.07 21.97
CA SER A 201 -34.40 4.16 21.75
C SER A 201 -33.82 5.35 20.98
N GLY A 202 -32.53 5.30 20.59
CA GLY A 202 -31.86 6.39 19.88
C GLY A 202 -31.67 7.66 20.72
N GLN A 203 -31.76 7.58 22.04
CA GLN A 203 -31.46 8.70 22.94
C GLN A 203 -29.96 8.97 23.04
N VAL A 204 -29.16 7.95 22.74
CA VAL A 204 -27.71 8.00 22.62
C VAL A 204 -27.30 7.11 21.45
N HIS A 205 -26.11 7.32 20.92
CA HIS A 205 -25.49 6.44 19.93
C HIS A 205 -24.04 6.13 20.32
N GLU A 206 -23.49 5.09 19.70
CA GLU A 206 -22.10 4.68 19.86
C GLU A 206 -21.29 5.16 18.65
N GLU A 207 -20.18 5.85 18.89
CA GLU A 207 -19.25 6.28 17.83
C GLU A 207 -17.80 5.91 18.21
N HIS A 208 -16.98 5.58 17.21
CA HIS A 208 -15.55 5.39 17.40
C HIS A 208 -14.89 6.72 17.76
N THR A 209 -14.50 6.85 19.03
CA THR A 209 -13.80 8.03 19.54
C THR A 209 -12.40 7.68 20.02
N TRP A 210 -11.54 8.68 20.04
CA TRP A 210 -10.20 8.57 20.60
C TRP A 210 -10.21 9.18 22.00
N THR A 211 -10.23 8.34 23.02
CA THR A 211 -10.13 8.82 24.41
C THR A 211 -8.66 9.11 24.73
N PRO A 212 -8.32 10.29 25.29
CA PRO A 212 -6.92 10.68 25.58
C PRO A 212 -6.16 9.67 26.44
N ARG A 213 -6.87 8.88 27.25
CA ARG A 213 -6.29 7.88 28.16
C ARG A 213 -5.87 6.57 27.49
N SER A 214 -6.59 6.10 26.46
CA SER A 214 -6.42 4.71 26.01
C SER A 214 -5.40 4.55 24.88
N ARG A 215 -4.97 5.63 24.20
CA ARG A 215 -4.16 5.59 22.96
C ARG A 215 -4.70 4.63 21.89
N GLN A 216 -5.89 4.07 22.09
CA GLN A 216 -6.55 3.09 21.25
C GLN A 216 -7.93 3.66 20.90
N PRO A 217 -8.41 3.44 19.67
CA PRO A 217 -9.79 3.77 19.35
C PRO A 217 -10.72 2.98 20.29
N SER A 218 -11.61 3.68 20.96
CA SER A 218 -12.62 3.12 21.86
C SER A 218 -14.00 3.51 21.36
N ILE A 219 -15.02 2.70 21.65
CA ILE A 219 -16.41 3.08 21.36
C ILE A 219 -16.86 4.01 22.48
N GLY A 220 -17.08 5.27 22.13
CA GLY A 220 -17.62 6.30 23.01
C GLY A 220 -19.13 6.41 22.83
N VAL A 221 -19.83 6.80 23.89
CA VAL A 221 -21.27 7.06 23.83
C VAL A 221 -21.52 8.56 23.73
N PHE A 222 -22.42 8.95 22.83
CA PHE A 222 -22.76 10.33 22.52
C PHE A 222 -24.28 10.55 22.65
N PRO A 223 -24.74 11.76 23.03
CA PRO A 223 -26.16 12.05 23.13
C PRO A 223 -26.83 12.14 21.76
N GLY A 224 -28.12 11.81 21.71
CA GLY A 224 -28.96 11.93 20.53
C GLY A 224 -28.92 10.71 19.59
N PRO A 225 -29.75 10.73 18.54
CA PRO A 225 -29.74 9.68 17.52
C PRO A 225 -28.39 9.66 16.80
N GLU A 226 -28.04 8.49 16.25
CA GLU A 226 -26.84 8.37 15.42
C GLU A 226 -26.90 9.40 14.29
N PRO A 227 -25.88 10.26 14.14
CA PRO A 227 -25.88 11.22 13.05
C PRO A 227 -25.94 10.41 11.75
N SER A 228 -26.98 10.63 10.94
CA SER A 228 -27.03 10.04 9.60
C SER A 228 -25.71 10.32 8.90
N PRO A 229 -24.98 9.31 8.40
CA PRO A 229 -23.74 9.53 7.69
C PRO A 229 -24.07 10.33 6.42
N THR A 230 -23.95 11.66 6.52
CA THR A 230 -24.29 12.60 5.44
C THR A 230 -23.19 12.71 4.41
N LEU A 231 -22.01 12.14 4.69
CA LEU A 231 -20.90 12.09 3.75
C LEU A 231 -20.79 10.66 3.19
N PRO A 232 -20.71 10.51 1.85
CA PRO A 232 -20.43 9.21 1.27
C PRO A 232 -19.13 8.66 1.85
N ALA A 233 -19.14 7.38 2.22
CA ALA A 233 -17.95 6.69 2.70
C ALA A 233 -16.84 6.85 1.67
N VAL A 234 -15.77 7.55 2.03
CA VAL A 234 -14.59 7.67 1.16
C VAL A 234 -13.84 6.35 1.24
N LEU A 235 -13.62 5.72 0.09
CA LEU A 235 -12.88 4.47 0.04
C LEU A 235 -11.43 4.71 0.45
N VAL A 236 -10.87 3.78 1.20
CA VAL A 236 -9.46 3.83 1.62
C VAL A 236 -8.52 3.92 0.42
N ALA A 237 -8.86 3.24 -0.67
CA ALA A 237 -8.08 3.27 -1.91
C ALA A 237 -7.97 4.69 -2.50
N ASP A 238 -9.07 5.45 -2.47
CA ASP A 238 -9.10 6.83 -2.99
C ASP A 238 -8.22 7.75 -2.13
N LEU A 239 -8.26 7.58 -0.80
CA LEU A 239 -7.42 8.35 0.11
C LEU A 239 -5.94 7.97 0.01
N ALA A 240 -5.64 6.68 -0.20
CA ALA A 240 -4.26 6.22 -0.43
C ALA A 240 -3.71 6.77 -1.75
N ALA A 241 -4.51 6.76 -2.82
CA ALA A 241 -4.16 7.36 -4.11
C ALA A 241 -3.97 8.88 -4.00
N ALA A 242 -4.89 9.58 -3.34
CA ALA A 242 -4.78 11.02 -3.09
C ALA A 242 -3.56 11.37 -2.24
N ARG A 243 -3.23 10.56 -1.23
CA ARG A 243 -2.00 10.71 -0.44
C ARG A 243 -0.74 10.53 -1.27
N ALA A 244 -0.69 9.49 -2.10
CA ALA A 244 0.43 9.23 -3.00
C ALA A 244 0.59 10.36 -4.03
N ALA A 245 -0.52 10.91 -4.53
CA ALA A 245 -0.56 12.06 -5.42
C ALA A 245 -0.23 13.39 -4.70
N ALA A 246 -0.44 13.49 -3.39
CA ALA A 246 0.00 14.63 -2.57
C ALA A 246 1.49 14.54 -2.18
N GLY A 247 2.17 13.42 -2.49
CA GLY A 247 3.55 13.17 -2.07
C GLY A 247 3.70 12.99 -0.55
N TRP A 248 2.61 12.70 0.16
CA TRP A 248 2.62 12.55 1.61
C TRP A 248 3.00 11.12 2.02
N SER A 249 3.84 10.99 3.06
CA SER A 249 4.07 9.71 3.71
C SER A 249 2.88 9.34 4.62
N GLN A 250 2.78 8.05 4.99
CA GLN A 250 1.81 7.62 6.01
C GLN A 250 2.02 8.33 7.35
N ASP A 251 3.27 8.68 7.68
CA ASP A 251 3.60 9.47 8.88
C ASP A 251 3.05 10.90 8.82
N ALA A 252 3.20 11.56 7.67
CA ALA A 252 2.75 12.94 7.51
C ALA A 252 1.24 13.07 7.69
N ILE A 253 0.46 12.18 7.05
CA ILE A 253 -1.00 12.20 7.19
C ILE A 253 -1.42 11.77 8.60
N ALA A 254 -0.77 10.78 9.20
CA ALA A 254 -1.11 10.35 10.56
C ALA A 254 -0.87 11.46 11.58
N LEU A 255 0.27 12.16 11.48
CA LEU A 255 0.57 13.34 12.30
C LEU A 255 -0.45 14.45 12.09
N ARG A 256 -0.84 14.72 10.84
CA ARG A 256 -1.84 15.75 10.51
C ARG A 256 -3.22 15.44 11.10
N LEU A 257 -3.59 14.16 11.14
CA LEU A 257 -4.85 13.67 11.71
C LEU A 257 -4.79 13.45 13.22
N GLY A 258 -3.62 13.62 13.86
CA GLY A 258 -3.44 13.36 15.28
C GLY A 258 -3.59 11.88 15.67
N ILE A 259 -3.31 10.96 14.75
CA ILE A 259 -3.39 9.51 14.97
C ILE A 259 -2.02 8.85 14.89
N ALA A 260 -1.91 7.63 15.41
CA ALA A 260 -0.70 6.84 15.24
C ALA A 260 -0.51 6.40 13.78
N ARG A 261 0.74 6.42 13.28
CA ARG A 261 1.12 5.89 11.96
C ARG A 261 0.58 4.49 11.71
N THR A 262 0.66 3.61 12.71
CA THR A 262 0.16 2.24 12.62
C THR A 262 -1.34 2.16 12.42
N THR A 263 -2.11 3.14 12.91
CA THR A 263 -3.55 3.22 12.69
C THR A 263 -3.83 3.51 11.22
N TRP A 264 -3.17 4.52 10.65
CA TRP A 264 -3.30 4.84 9.22
C TRP A 264 -2.84 3.68 8.32
N ALA A 265 -1.68 3.09 8.63
CA ALA A 265 -1.16 1.94 7.89
C ALA A 265 -2.05 0.69 8.01
N ARG A 266 -2.86 0.59 9.09
CA ARG A 266 -3.88 -0.46 9.22
C ARG A 266 -5.08 -0.14 8.34
N TRP A 267 -5.54 1.11 8.32
CA TRP A 267 -6.62 1.54 7.42
C TRP A 267 -6.26 1.24 5.97
N GLU A 268 -5.08 1.65 5.49
CA GLU A 268 -4.65 1.41 4.10
C GLU A 268 -4.52 -0.06 3.69
N ARG A 269 -4.37 -1.00 4.64
CA ARG A 269 -4.12 -2.42 4.34
C ARG A 269 -5.30 -3.34 4.61
N GLU A 270 -6.09 -3.04 5.64
CA GLU A 270 -7.04 -3.99 6.23
C GLU A 270 -8.50 -3.50 6.17
N PHE A 271 -8.74 -2.23 5.84
CA PHE A 271 -10.07 -1.65 5.85
C PHE A 271 -10.43 -1.13 4.46
N ASP A 272 -11.68 -1.32 4.06
CA ASP A 272 -12.22 -0.72 2.83
C ASP A 272 -12.69 0.72 3.07
N VAL A 273 -13.08 1.03 4.31
CA VAL A 273 -13.70 2.30 4.71
C VAL A 273 -13.03 2.87 5.96
N ILE A 274 -12.67 4.15 5.91
CA ILE A 274 -12.18 4.92 7.07
C ILE A 274 -13.38 5.41 7.90
N PRO A 275 -13.29 5.45 9.25
CA PRO A 275 -14.32 6.08 10.08
C PRO A 275 -14.69 7.48 9.56
N GLY A 276 -15.99 7.81 9.56
CA GLY A 276 -16.52 9.02 8.90
C GLY A 276 -15.88 10.34 9.38
N TRP A 277 -15.58 10.46 10.69
CA TRP A 277 -14.90 11.65 11.22
C TRP A 277 -13.48 11.83 10.63
N ALA A 278 -12.78 10.71 10.40
CA ALA A 278 -11.43 10.70 9.87
C ALA A 278 -11.41 10.84 8.35
N SER A 279 -12.41 10.31 7.64
CA SER A 279 -12.50 10.43 6.18
C SER A 279 -12.65 11.89 5.74
N ALA A 280 -13.53 12.67 6.40
CA ALA A 280 -13.73 14.08 6.09
C ALA A 280 -12.45 14.91 6.34
N THR A 281 -11.80 14.68 7.48
CA THR A 281 -10.58 15.42 7.85
C THR A 281 -9.39 15.02 6.95
N ALA A 282 -9.27 13.73 6.62
CA ALA A 282 -8.24 13.24 5.69
C ALA A 282 -8.45 13.78 4.28
N ALA A 283 -9.69 13.76 3.77
CA ALA A 283 -10.02 14.29 2.46
C ALA A 283 -9.72 15.79 2.36
N ALA A 284 -10.11 16.58 3.37
CA ALA A 284 -9.79 18.01 3.44
C ALA A 284 -8.27 18.25 3.46
N ALA A 285 -7.53 17.57 4.34
CA ALA A 285 -6.08 17.70 4.45
C ALA A 285 -5.34 17.32 3.15
N LEU A 286 -5.80 16.28 2.46
CA LEU A 286 -5.24 15.85 1.18
C LEU A 286 -5.58 16.83 0.04
N THR A 287 -6.78 17.41 0.06
CA THR A 287 -7.19 18.43 -0.92
C THR A 287 -6.31 19.66 -0.79
N ASP A 288 -6.10 20.14 0.44
CA ASP A 288 -5.19 21.26 0.74
C ASP A 288 -3.75 20.95 0.30
N ALA A 289 -3.29 19.71 0.54
CA ALA A 289 -1.96 19.28 0.15
C ALA A 289 -1.76 19.24 -1.37
N LEU A 290 -2.76 18.76 -2.10
CA LEU A 290 -2.78 18.72 -3.56
C LEU A 290 -2.84 20.13 -4.16
N ALA A 291 -3.63 21.04 -3.56
CA ALA A 291 -3.66 22.44 -3.96
C ALA A 291 -2.29 23.09 -3.80
N ALA A 292 -1.66 22.94 -2.63
CA ALA A 292 -0.30 23.45 -2.39
C ALA A 292 0.73 22.86 -3.37
N ARG A 293 0.60 21.58 -3.75
CA ARG A 293 1.48 20.94 -4.75
C ARG A 293 1.30 21.54 -6.15
N ARG A 294 0.07 21.88 -6.53
CA ARG A 294 -0.20 22.58 -7.79
C ARG A 294 0.41 23.98 -7.78
N ASP A 295 0.34 24.68 -6.66
CA ASP A 295 0.96 25.99 -6.49
C ASP A 295 2.49 25.93 -6.59
N ASP A 296 3.12 24.95 -5.93
CA ASP A 296 4.57 24.69 -6.02
C ASP A 296 5.00 24.42 -7.47
N ARG A 297 4.25 23.56 -8.17
CA ARG A 297 4.48 23.23 -9.58
C ARG A 297 4.32 24.44 -10.49
N ALA A 298 3.27 25.24 -10.29
CA ALA A 298 3.07 26.49 -11.04
C ALA A 298 4.19 27.51 -10.75
N ALA A 299 4.70 27.56 -9.52
CA ALA A 299 5.85 28.40 -9.17
C ALA A 299 7.14 27.94 -9.85
N MET A 300 7.39 26.62 -9.94
CA MET A 300 8.51 26.05 -10.71
C MET A 300 8.45 26.41 -12.19
N VAL A 301 7.27 26.27 -12.81
CA VAL A 301 7.07 26.64 -14.22
C VAL A 301 7.32 28.13 -14.43
N ARG A 302 6.76 28.98 -13.55
CA ARG A 302 6.96 30.43 -13.62
C ARG A 302 8.43 30.84 -13.46
N ALA A 303 9.13 30.27 -12.48
CA ALA A 303 10.55 30.54 -12.28
C ALA A 303 11.39 30.10 -13.49
N ALA A 304 11.07 28.98 -14.13
CA ALA A 304 11.71 28.55 -15.37
C ALA A 304 11.36 29.46 -16.57
N GLN A 305 10.16 30.04 -16.61
CA GLN A 305 9.77 31.04 -17.62
C GLN A 305 10.51 32.37 -17.45
N GLU A 306 10.65 32.84 -16.21
CA GLU A 306 11.36 34.09 -15.89
C GLU A 306 12.87 33.96 -16.10
N GLN A 307 13.45 32.79 -15.78
CA GLN A 307 14.88 32.52 -15.89
C GLN A 307 15.15 31.15 -16.55
N PRO A 308 15.01 31.04 -17.89
CA PRO A 308 15.25 29.79 -18.59
C PRO A 308 16.70 29.32 -18.47
N GLY A 309 16.91 28.02 -18.27
CA GLY A 309 18.24 27.40 -18.19
C GLY A 309 18.84 27.33 -16.78
N LEU A 310 18.08 27.68 -15.73
CA LEU A 310 18.50 27.42 -14.35
C LEU A 310 18.75 25.93 -14.14
N SER A 311 19.89 25.57 -13.53
CA SER A 311 20.10 24.18 -13.09
C SER A 311 19.02 23.76 -12.08
N ARG A 312 18.71 22.46 -11.96
CA ARG A 312 17.75 21.93 -10.95
C ARG A 312 17.98 22.56 -9.57
N LYS A 313 19.24 22.61 -9.14
CA LYS A 313 19.63 23.18 -7.84
C LYS A 313 19.33 24.67 -7.74
N ALA A 314 19.58 25.43 -8.80
CA ALA A 314 19.35 26.87 -8.82
C ALA A 314 17.85 27.18 -8.86
N LEU A 315 17.06 26.44 -9.63
CA LEU A 315 15.61 26.55 -9.66
C LEU A 315 14.98 26.31 -8.27
N LEU A 316 15.43 25.27 -7.57
CA LEU A 316 14.97 25.00 -6.21
C LEU A 316 15.41 26.07 -5.21
N ALA A 317 16.63 26.61 -5.37
CA ALA A 317 17.12 27.69 -4.52
C ALA A 317 16.35 29.01 -4.72
N GLU A 318 15.96 29.32 -5.96
CA GLU A 318 15.15 30.50 -6.31
C GLU A 318 13.80 30.48 -5.58
N LEU A 319 13.18 29.30 -5.51
CA LEU A 319 11.94 29.07 -4.77
C LEU A 319 12.16 28.96 -3.24
N ARG A 320 13.35 29.33 -2.74
CA ARG A 320 13.75 29.27 -1.32
C ARG A 320 13.66 27.88 -0.71
N TYR A 321 13.75 26.84 -1.53
CA TYR A 321 13.71 25.47 -1.07
C TYR A 321 15.12 24.91 -0.83
N THR A 322 15.23 24.07 0.20
CA THR A 322 16.49 23.37 0.44
C THR A 322 16.67 22.27 -0.62
N ARG A 323 17.93 22.02 -1.01
CA ARG A 323 18.30 20.97 -1.98
C ARG A 323 17.87 19.54 -1.59
N TRP A 324 17.37 19.33 -0.38
CA TRP A 324 16.99 18.04 0.18
C TRP A 324 15.48 17.82 0.20
N SER A 325 14.69 18.73 -0.40
CA SER A 325 13.25 18.51 -0.53
C SER A 325 12.98 17.40 -1.55
N ILE A 326 12.85 16.18 -1.05
CA ILE A 326 12.48 14.99 -1.85
C ILE A 326 11.18 15.26 -2.61
N ARG A 327 10.20 15.91 -1.95
CA ARG A 327 8.91 16.26 -2.54
C ARG A 327 9.06 17.12 -3.79
N LEU A 328 9.85 18.19 -3.74
CA LEU A 328 9.99 19.11 -4.86
C LEU A 328 10.83 18.55 -6.00
N THR A 329 11.80 17.68 -5.69
CA THR A 329 12.54 16.96 -6.72
C THR A 329 11.59 16.10 -7.55
N ARG A 330 10.65 15.41 -6.88
CA ARG A 330 9.60 14.64 -7.55
C ARG A 330 8.62 15.54 -8.31
N ASP A 331 8.23 16.68 -7.75
CA ASP A 331 7.32 17.62 -8.42
C ASP A 331 7.95 18.19 -9.71
N LEU A 332 9.26 18.46 -9.68
CA LEU A 332 10.04 18.84 -10.86
C LEU A 332 10.06 17.72 -11.91
N GLU A 333 10.32 16.47 -11.50
CA GLU A 333 10.30 15.32 -12.42
C GLU A 333 8.92 15.07 -13.03
N GLU A 334 7.85 15.23 -12.24
CA GLU A 334 6.47 15.13 -12.74
C GLU A 334 6.10 16.28 -13.67
N ALA A 335 6.61 17.49 -13.44
CA ALA A 335 6.45 18.62 -14.35
C ALA A 335 7.20 18.38 -15.67
N ILE A 336 8.39 17.79 -15.62
CA ILE A 336 9.16 17.37 -16.81
C ILE A 336 8.40 16.29 -17.59
N ALA A 337 7.94 15.25 -16.90
CA ALA A 337 7.20 14.14 -17.51
C ALA A 337 5.87 14.58 -18.15
N ALA A 338 5.23 15.61 -17.61
CA ALA A 338 4.02 16.20 -18.18
C ALA A 338 4.29 17.18 -19.34
N GLY A 339 5.55 17.43 -19.69
CA GLY A 339 5.92 18.41 -20.72
C GLY A 339 5.63 19.86 -20.31
N GLU A 340 5.54 20.16 -19.01
CA GLU A 340 5.45 21.55 -18.55
C GLU A 340 6.83 22.19 -18.38
N LEU A 341 7.84 21.34 -18.18
CA LEU A 341 9.24 21.69 -18.13
C LEU A 341 10.02 20.69 -18.99
N HIS A 342 11.24 21.05 -19.38
CA HIS A 342 12.19 20.10 -19.95
C HIS A 342 13.61 20.45 -19.53
N GLU A 343 14.52 19.50 -19.69
CA GLU A 343 15.93 19.65 -19.36
C GLU A 343 16.77 19.70 -20.62
N ARG A 344 17.72 20.63 -20.67
CA ARG A 344 18.66 20.76 -21.79
C ARG A 344 20.06 21.05 -21.28
N HIS A 345 21.07 20.49 -21.93
CA HIS A 345 22.45 20.86 -21.68
C HIS A 345 22.69 22.31 -22.14
N ALA A 346 23.04 23.17 -21.20
CA ALA A 346 23.24 24.61 -21.38
C ALA A 346 24.57 24.96 -22.06
N ASP A 347 25.56 24.07 -22.06
CA ASP A 347 26.87 24.29 -22.69
C ASP A 347 27.25 23.20 -23.70
N GLN A 348 28.12 23.56 -24.66
CA GLN A 348 28.68 22.65 -25.66
C GLN A 348 29.52 21.51 -25.05
N ARG A 349 29.90 21.65 -23.77
CA ARG A 349 30.67 20.65 -23.03
C ARG A 349 29.79 19.63 -22.31
N GLY A 350 28.46 19.78 -22.38
CA GLY A 350 27.49 18.90 -21.74
C GLY A 350 27.50 18.93 -20.20
N GLN A 351 28.21 19.87 -19.57
CA GLN A 351 28.46 19.81 -18.12
C GLN A 351 27.35 20.41 -17.26
N ARG A 352 26.47 21.25 -17.83
CA ARG A 352 25.38 21.87 -17.07
C ARG A 352 24.04 21.59 -17.72
N THR A 353 23.19 20.85 -17.03
CA THR A 353 21.78 20.69 -17.41
C THR A 353 20.96 21.84 -16.81
N GLY A 354 20.34 22.64 -17.67
CA GLY A 354 19.39 23.70 -17.32
C GLY A 354 17.96 23.23 -17.54
N VAL A 355 17.03 23.77 -16.73
CA VAL A 355 15.59 23.54 -16.82
C VAL A 355 14.96 24.68 -17.61
N TYR A 356 14.08 24.34 -18.53
CA TYR A 356 13.39 25.25 -19.43
C TYR A 356 11.88 25.00 -19.37
N PRO A 357 11.05 26.03 -19.62
CA PRO A 357 9.60 25.90 -19.58
C PRO A 357 9.05 25.25 -20.85
N GLY A 358 7.88 24.63 -20.71
CA GLY A 358 7.15 23.98 -21.80
C GLY A 358 7.70 22.60 -22.16
N PRO A 359 7.06 21.93 -23.13
CA PRO A 359 7.49 20.61 -23.57
C PRO A 359 8.90 20.73 -24.15
N GLU A 360 9.67 19.65 -24.07
CA GLU A 360 10.91 19.58 -24.84
C GLU A 360 10.54 19.87 -26.29
N PRO A 361 11.16 20.88 -26.94
CA PRO A 361 10.77 21.29 -28.28
C PRO A 361 10.81 20.06 -29.18
N LEU A 362 9.62 19.61 -29.60
CA LEU A 362 9.45 18.38 -30.37
C LEU A 362 10.28 18.49 -31.63
N GLY A 363 11.30 17.63 -31.68
CA GLY A 363 12.22 17.50 -32.79
C GLY A 363 13.18 18.66 -32.90
N VAL A 364 14.35 18.58 -32.24
CA VAL A 364 15.55 19.05 -32.95
C VAL A 364 15.53 18.26 -34.26
N LEU A 365 15.34 18.94 -35.40
CA LEU A 365 15.53 18.33 -36.72
C LEU A 365 16.80 17.49 -36.63
N ASP A 366 16.65 16.16 -36.68
CA ASP A 366 17.78 15.28 -36.48
C ASP A 366 18.85 15.70 -37.50
N PRO A 367 20.14 15.77 -37.13
CA PRO A 367 21.20 16.18 -38.05
C PRO A 367 21.12 15.49 -39.42
N SER A 368 20.74 14.20 -39.44
CA SER A 368 20.55 13.43 -40.67
C SER A 368 19.25 13.79 -41.39
N GLU A 369 18.19 14.13 -40.67
CA GLU A 369 16.91 14.57 -41.23
C GLU A 369 17.00 15.96 -41.86
N LEU A 370 17.68 16.92 -41.21
CA LEU A 370 18.00 18.22 -41.78
C LEU A 370 18.76 18.07 -43.11
N ARG A 371 19.78 17.20 -43.11
CA ARG A 371 20.57 16.90 -44.31
C ARG A 371 19.69 16.31 -45.41
N ARG A 372 18.84 15.33 -45.08
CA ARG A 372 17.89 14.72 -46.03
C ARG A 372 16.89 15.72 -46.59
N LEU A 373 16.34 16.61 -45.77
CA LEU A 373 15.42 17.68 -46.21
C LEU A 373 16.12 18.64 -47.18
N ARG A 374 17.34 19.07 -46.84
CA ARG A 374 18.15 19.92 -47.71
C ARG A 374 18.46 19.23 -49.04
N ASP A 375 18.93 17.98 -49.00
CA ASP A 375 19.32 17.22 -50.18
C ASP A 375 18.10 16.95 -51.09
N ARG A 376 16.92 16.65 -50.52
CA ARG A 376 15.66 16.51 -51.29
C ARG A 376 15.27 17.77 -52.05
N LYS A 377 15.51 18.95 -51.50
CA LYS A 377 15.28 20.23 -52.20
C LYS A 377 16.40 20.62 -53.18
N GLY A 378 17.51 19.87 -53.24
CA GLY A 378 18.65 20.18 -54.10
C GLY A 378 19.39 21.46 -53.71
N ILE A 379 19.25 21.92 -52.46
CA ILE A 379 19.83 23.19 -51.98
C ILE A 379 21.23 22.91 -51.40
N LYS A 380 22.22 23.75 -51.72
CA LYS A 380 23.56 23.64 -51.10
C LYS A 380 23.54 24.26 -49.71
N GLN A 381 24.41 23.78 -48.80
CA GLN A 381 24.52 24.35 -47.43
C GLN A 381 24.73 25.88 -47.43
N ARG A 382 25.46 26.41 -48.44
CA ARG A 382 25.68 27.86 -48.61
C ARG A 382 24.38 28.61 -48.88
N ASP A 383 23.53 28.07 -49.73
CA ASP A 383 22.27 28.70 -50.14
C ASP A 383 21.24 28.63 -49.01
N LEU A 384 21.19 27.48 -48.31
CA LEU A 384 20.38 27.33 -47.10
C LEU A 384 20.79 28.33 -46.01
N ALA A 385 22.10 28.49 -45.77
CA ALA A 385 22.61 29.43 -44.79
C ALA A 385 22.22 30.88 -45.13
N ALA A 386 22.37 31.28 -46.39
CA ALA A 386 21.97 32.59 -46.87
C ALA A 386 20.46 32.82 -46.72
N ALA A 387 19.64 31.81 -47.04
CA ALA A 387 18.19 31.91 -46.99
C ALA A 387 17.64 32.12 -45.58
N ILE A 388 18.20 31.45 -44.56
CA ILE A 388 17.73 31.58 -43.17
C ILE A 388 18.49 32.62 -42.35
N GLY A 389 19.45 33.32 -42.97
CA GLY A 389 20.27 34.34 -42.33
C GLY A 389 21.25 33.79 -41.28
N THR A 390 21.97 32.71 -41.60
CA THR A 390 23.01 32.13 -40.73
C THR A 390 24.33 31.91 -41.49
N HIS A 391 25.38 31.48 -40.78
CA HIS A 391 26.68 31.17 -41.38
C HIS A 391 26.73 29.72 -41.89
N VAL A 392 27.42 29.46 -43.01
CA VAL A 392 27.54 28.11 -43.61
C VAL A 392 28.09 27.08 -42.62
N GLN A 393 29.07 27.49 -41.80
CA GLN A 393 29.63 26.64 -40.75
C GLN A 393 28.57 26.19 -39.74
N ALA A 394 27.58 27.03 -39.41
CA ALA A 394 26.50 26.63 -38.51
C ALA A 394 25.63 25.51 -39.11
N ILE A 395 25.28 25.59 -40.41
CA ILE A 395 24.56 24.51 -41.10
C ILE A 395 25.37 23.21 -41.07
N ARG A 396 26.68 23.31 -41.34
CA ARG A 396 27.59 22.14 -41.29
C ARG A 396 27.62 21.53 -39.89
N ASP A 397 27.75 22.35 -38.86
CA ASP A 397 27.80 21.88 -37.47
C ASP A 397 26.46 21.25 -37.05
N TRP A 398 25.35 21.78 -37.54
CA TRP A 398 23.99 21.25 -37.33
C TRP A 398 23.78 19.91 -38.03
N GLU A 399 24.06 19.80 -39.33
CA GLU A 399 23.94 18.54 -40.09
C GLU A 399 24.94 17.47 -39.64
N GLY A 400 26.07 17.89 -39.05
CA GLY A 400 27.07 16.99 -38.45
C GLY A 400 26.77 16.58 -37.01
N GLY A 401 25.74 17.16 -36.38
CA GLY A 401 25.43 16.92 -34.96
C GLY A 401 26.47 17.49 -33.99
N HIS A 402 27.39 18.33 -34.45
CA HIS A 402 28.40 18.99 -33.62
C HIS A 402 27.82 20.14 -32.81
N ARG A 403 26.69 20.71 -33.26
CA ARG A 403 25.99 21.78 -32.55
C ARG A 403 24.48 21.51 -32.61
N PRO A 404 23.75 21.61 -31.48
CA PRO A 404 22.29 21.52 -31.52
C PRO A 404 21.69 22.77 -32.19
N LEU A 405 20.61 22.60 -32.94
CA LEU A 405 19.83 23.74 -33.46
C LEU A 405 19.25 24.56 -32.30
N SER A 406 19.22 25.87 -32.47
CA SER A 406 18.35 26.73 -31.65
C SER A 406 16.93 26.67 -32.18
N ILE A 407 15.92 26.87 -31.30
CA ILE A 407 14.50 26.91 -31.69
C ILE A 407 14.27 27.93 -32.80
N ASP A 408 14.91 29.10 -32.67
CA ASP A 408 14.80 30.19 -33.63
C ASP A 408 15.34 29.81 -35.02
N SER A 409 16.47 29.09 -35.06
CA SER A 409 17.03 28.58 -36.31
C SER A 409 16.22 27.42 -36.88
N GLN A 410 15.69 26.55 -36.03
CA GLN A 410 14.81 25.46 -36.43
C GLN A 410 13.53 25.98 -37.07
N ARG A 411 12.90 27.01 -36.49
CA ARG A 411 11.71 27.64 -37.06
C ARG A 411 11.99 28.19 -38.46
N ARG A 412 13.06 28.96 -38.62
CA ARG A 412 13.48 29.49 -39.94
C ARG A 412 13.83 28.37 -40.93
N LEU A 413 14.43 27.28 -40.45
CA LEU A 413 14.73 26.10 -41.27
C LEU A 413 13.45 25.41 -41.73
N LEU A 414 12.47 25.19 -40.85
CA LEU A 414 11.20 24.57 -41.19
C LEU A 414 10.39 25.45 -42.15
N ASP A 415 10.28 26.76 -41.88
CA ASP A 415 9.60 27.71 -42.76
C ASP A 415 10.19 27.73 -44.18
N TYR A 416 11.52 27.53 -44.30
CA TYR A 416 12.21 27.52 -45.59
C TYR A 416 12.26 26.14 -46.26
N LEU A 417 12.50 25.07 -45.51
CA LEU A 417 12.63 23.69 -46.00
C LEU A 417 11.27 23.02 -46.20
N GLU A 418 10.18 23.57 -45.67
CA GLU A 418 8.81 23.13 -45.91
C GLU A 418 7.87 24.33 -46.12
N PRO A 419 7.43 24.66 -47.35
CA PRO A 419 6.02 24.99 -47.50
C PRO A 419 5.29 23.67 -47.28
N LEU A 420 4.73 23.46 -46.08
CA LEU A 420 4.05 22.20 -45.70
C LEU A 420 3.22 21.67 -46.89
N PRO A 421 3.58 20.52 -47.50
CA PRO A 421 2.52 19.66 -48.01
C PRO A 421 1.65 19.37 -46.79
N ASP A 422 0.35 19.58 -46.93
CA ASP A 422 -0.66 19.32 -45.89
C ASP A 422 -0.24 18.13 -45.02
N ALA A 423 0.00 18.32 -43.71
CA ALA A 423 0.49 17.27 -42.82
C ALA A 423 -0.41 16.02 -42.88
N THR A 424 -1.67 16.24 -43.24
CA THR A 424 -2.68 15.24 -43.58
C THR A 424 -2.26 14.34 -44.75
N ALA A 425 -1.57 14.85 -45.79
CA ALA A 425 -1.08 14.07 -46.93
C ALA A 425 0.07 13.11 -46.57
N LEU A 426 1.00 13.54 -45.69
CA LEU A 426 2.09 12.69 -45.18
C LEU A 426 1.57 11.60 -44.22
N LEU A 427 0.56 11.93 -43.41
CA LEU A 427 -0.16 10.96 -42.59
C LEU A 427 -0.98 9.99 -43.46
N ARG A 428 -1.61 10.48 -44.53
CA ARG A 428 -2.41 9.70 -45.49
C ARG A 428 -1.56 8.66 -46.22
N GLU A 429 -0.40 9.05 -46.75
CA GLU A 429 0.52 8.13 -47.43
C GLU A 429 0.99 7.01 -46.48
N ARG A 430 1.39 7.39 -45.26
CA ARG A 430 1.86 6.43 -44.25
C ARG A 430 0.79 5.48 -43.76
N VAL A 431 -0.45 5.94 -43.54
CA VAL A 431 -1.51 5.07 -43.04
C VAL A 431 -2.03 4.11 -44.11
N HIS A 432 -2.01 4.49 -45.40
CA HIS A 432 -2.27 3.52 -46.47
C HIS A 432 -1.23 2.39 -46.49
N ASP A 433 0.04 2.67 -46.25
CA ASP A 433 1.07 1.63 -46.10
C ASP A 433 0.78 0.73 -44.88
N VAL A 434 0.33 1.31 -43.75
CA VAL A 434 -0.08 0.53 -42.55
C VAL A 434 -1.27 -0.40 -42.84
N ILE A 435 -2.30 0.10 -43.52
CA ILE A 435 -3.51 -0.66 -43.86
C ILE A 435 -3.16 -1.81 -44.82
N ARG A 436 -2.28 -1.54 -45.79
CA ARG A 436 -1.79 -2.53 -46.76
C ARG A 436 -0.93 -3.61 -46.11
N GLU A 437 -0.01 -3.25 -45.22
CA GLU A 437 0.97 -4.19 -44.64
C GLU A 437 0.45 -4.95 -43.41
N ARG A 438 -0.59 -4.44 -42.72
CA ARG A 438 -1.20 -5.04 -41.53
C ARG A 438 -0.17 -5.47 -40.47
N PRO A 439 0.49 -4.51 -39.80
CA PRO A 439 1.57 -4.82 -38.86
C PRO A 439 1.07 -5.70 -37.71
N ARG A 440 1.76 -6.82 -37.50
CA ARG A 440 1.43 -7.88 -36.52
C ARG A 440 2.22 -7.74 -35.22
N ASN A 441 3.29 -6.93 -35.19
CA ASN A 441 4.16 -6.79 -34.03
C ASN A 441 4.70 -5.36 -33.87
N HIS A 442 5.33 -5.11 -32.72
CA HIS A 442 5.83 -3.79 -32.31
C HIS A 442 6.94 -3.25 -33.23
N HIS A 443 7.80 -4.12 -33.75
CA HIS A 443 8.86 -3.74 -34.67
C HIS A 443 8.33 -3.14 -35.99
N GLN A 444 7.19 -3.64 -36.47
CA GLN A 444 6.53 -3.06 -37.64
C GLN A 444 5.86 -1.70 -37.34
N LEU A 445 5.48 -1.43 -36.09
CA LEU A 445 5.00 -0.10 -35.67
C LEU A 445 6.15 0.92 -35.62
N GLU A 446 7.34 0.49 -35.18
CA GLU A 446 8.55 1.33 -35.20
C GLU A 446 8.97 1.70 -36.63
N LEU A 447 8.88 0.77 -37.59
CA LEU A 447 9.15 1.06 -39.01
C LEU A 447 8.20 2.12 -39.60
N LEU A 448 7.00 2.23 -39.04
CA LEU A 448 5.99 3.22 -39.40
C LEU A 448 6.10 4.51 -38.57
N ASN A 449 7.13 4.61 -37.73
CA ASN A 449 7.40 5.74 -36.84
C ASN A 449 6.26 6.03 -35.84
N LEU A 450 5.50 4.99 -35.47
CA LEU A 450 4.46 5.05 -34.43
C LEU A 450 5.05 4.52 -33.12
N GLY A 451 5.13 5.37 -32.10
CA GLY A 451 5.77 5.05 -30.82
C GLY A 451 5.00 4.00 -30.00
N SER A 452 3.71 3.81 -30.29
CA SER A 452 2.86 2.89 -29.55
C SER A 452 1.64 2.42 -30.34
N ARG A 453 0.96 1.42 -29.79
CA ARG A 453 -0.36 0.98 -30.28
C ARG A 453 -1.42 2.08 -30.14
N ALA A 454 -1.31 2.92 -29.11
CA ALA A 454 -2.23 4.03 -28.88
C ALA A 454 -2.11 5.11 -29.96
N ASP A 455 -0.88 5.36 -30.45
CA ASP A 455 -0.64 6.30 -31.55
C ASP A 455 -1.26 5.80 -32.86
N LEU A 456 -1.18 4.49 -33.11
CA LEU A 456 -1.86 3.85 -34.23
C LEU A 456 -3.38 4.00 -34.13
N ASP A 457 -3.96 3.71 -32.96
CA ASP A 457 -5.41 3.79 -32.76
C ASP A 457 -5.90 5.25 -32.90
N ALA A 458 -5.14 6.22 -32.41
CA ALA A 458 -5.44 7.65 -32.58
C ALA A 458 -5.38 8.08 -34.05
N ALA A 459 -4.36 7.63 -34.81
CA ALA A 459 -4.23 7.91 -36.23
C ALA A 459 -5.38 7.29 -37.05
N LEU A 460 -5.74 6.04 -36.76
CA LEU A 460 -6.88 5.36 -37.41
C LEU A 460 -8.20 6.05 -37.07
N SER A 461 -8.41 6.47 -35.83
CA SER A 461 -9.61 7.25 -35.45
C SER A 461 -9.69 8.60 -36.15
N ALA A 462 -8.57 9.29 -36.34
CA ALA A 462 -8.55 10.56 -37.08
C ALA A 462 -9.00 10.39 -38.54
N LEU A 463 -8.55 9.33 -39.22
CA LEU A 463 -8.94 9.04 -40.60
C LEU A 463 -10.39 8.57 -40.74
N VAL A 464 -10.90 7.81 -39.75
CA VAL A 464 -12.33 7.47 -39.68
C VAL A 464 -13.19 8.73 -39.55
N ASN A 465 -12.78 9.66 -38.69
CA ASN A 465 -13.48 10.93 -38.50
C ASN A 465 -13.40 11.85 -39.74
N ALA A 466 -12.32 11.75 -40.52
CA ALA A 466 -12.15 12.43 -41.80
C ALA A 466 -12.95 11.78 -42.96
N GLY A 467 -13.55 10.60 -42.72
CA GLY A 467 -14.30 9.85 -43.74
C GLY A 467 -13.43 9.15 -44.77
N GLU A 468 -12.11 9.05 -44.54
CA GLU A 468 -11.16 8.46 -45.50
C GLU A 468 -11.09 6.93 -45.38
N ILE A 469 -11.42 6.37 -44.21
CA ILE A 469 -11.49 4.93 -43.98
C ILE A 469 -12.75 4.56 -43.17
N HIS A 470 -13.33 3.40 -43.44
CA HIS A 470 -14.51 2.90 -42.73
C HIS A 470 -14.16 1.73 -41.81
N ILE A 471 -14.83 1.68 -40.65
CA ILE A 471 -14.74 0.54 -39.72
C ILE A 471 -15.81 -0.49 -40.09
N GLY A 472 -15.40 -1.59 -40.72
CA GLY A 472 -16.26 -2.74 -41.03
C GLY A 472 -16.02 -3.92 -40.09
N ARG A 473 -17.04 -4.78 -39.89
CA ARG A 473 -16.84 -6.10 -39.27
C ARG A 473 -16.85 -7.18 -40.36
N ILE A 474 -15.67 -7.68 -40.72
CA ILE A 474 -15.54 -8.75 -41.69
C ILE A 474 -15.93 -10.08 -41.02
N GLY A 475 -16.87 -10.81 -41.63
CA GLY A 475 -17.34 -12.12 -41.16
C GLY A 475 -18.37 -12.07 -40.02
N ALA A 476 -19.04 -10.94 -39.79
CA ALA A 476 -20.17 -10.90 -38.86
C ALA A 476 -21.40 -11.56 -39.50
N GLY A 477 -22.00 -12.53 -38.79
CA GLY A 477 -23.23 -13.19 -39.24
C GLY A 477 -23.03 -14.50 -40.01
N GLN A 478 -21.80 -14.99 -40.22
CA GLN A 478 -21.60 -16.36 -40.67
C GLN A 478 -21.92 -17.34 -39.56
N VAL A 479 -22.65 -18.40 -39.88
CA VAL A 479 -22.98 -19.46 -38.93
C VAL A 479 -21.86 -20.50 -39.00
N ASP A 480 -21.15 -20.68 -37.90
CA ASP A 480 -20.12 -21.72 -37.83
C ASP A 480 -20.76 -23.12 -37.94
N TRP A 481 -19.92 -24.16 -38.09
CA TRP A 481 -20.38 -25.54 -38.17
C TRP A 481 -21.15 -26.03 -36.93
N ARG A 482 -21.22 -25.22 -35.86
CA ARG A 482 -21.99 -25.47 -34.63
C ARG A 482 -23.25 -24.61 -34.53
N GLY A 483 -23.67 -23.93 -35.58
CA GLY A 483 -24.89 -23.13 -35.59
C GLY A 483 -24.76 -21.76 -34.90
N ARG A 484 -23.54 -21.29 -34.61
CA ARG A 484 -23.33 -20.00 -33.91
C ARG A 484 -22.93 -18.91 -34.89
N THR A 485 -23.59 -17.75 -34.79
CA THR A 485 -23.18 -16.57 -35.53
C THR A 485 -21.83 -16.05 -35.06
N THR A 486 -20.87 -15.96 -35.97
CA THR A 486 -19.55 -15.41 -35.71
C THR A 486 -19.65 -13.91 -35.45
N ARG A 487 -19.06 -13.47 -34.34
CA ARG A 487 -18.82 -12.04 -34.06
C ARG A 487 -17.65 -11.63 -34.96
N GLY A 488 -17.96 -11.09 -36.13
CA GLY A 488 -16.96 -10.70 -37.13
C GLY A 488 -15.81 -9.86 -36.54
N ARG A 489 -14.64 -9.95 -37.16
CA ARG A 489 -13.44 -9.23 -36.72
C ARG A 489 -13.53 -7.79 -37.23
N VAL A 490 -13.22 -6.82 -36.37
CA VAL A 490 -13.13 -5.40 -36.77
C VAL A 490 -11.96 -5.26 -37.76
N SER A 491 -12.21 -4.63 -38.90
CA SER A 491 -11.21 -4.32 -39.92
C SER A 491 -11.51 -2.96 -40.54
N TYR A 492 -10.45 -2.27 -40.97
CA TYR A 492 -10.52 -0.98 -41.64
C TYR A 492 -10.48 -1.22 -43.15
N ILE A 493 -11.34 -0.53 -43.89
CA ILE A 493 -11.47 -0.62 -45.35
C ILE A 493 -11.32 0.80 -45.90
N ASP A 494 -10.56 0.96 -46.97
CA ASP A 494 -10.43 2.23 -47.70
C ASP A 494 -11.81 2.68 -48.23
N GLY A 495 -12.06 4.00 -48.32
CA GLY A 495 -13.28 4.52 -48.97
C GLY A 495 -12.99 5.71 -49.90
N PRO A 496 -13.86 6.03 -50.89
CA PRO A 496 -14.81 5.17 -51.60
C PRO A 496 -14.31 4.84 -53.03
N ASP A 497 -14.58 3.62 -53.50
CA ASP A 497 -14.98 3.42 -54.90
C ASP A 497 -16.46 3.02 -54.87
N GLU A 498 -17.26 3.70 -55.68
CA GLU A 498 -18.72 3.57 -55.76
C GLU A 498 -19.19 2.09 -55.81
N ALA A 499 -20.12 1.76 -54.92
CA ALA A 499 -21.03 0.61 -55.05
C ALA A 499 -22.45 1.05 -54.68
#